data_AF-A0A7J0G2L0-F1
#
_entry.id   AF-A0A7J0G2L0-F1
#
_cell.length_a   1.000
_cell.length_b   1.000
_cell.length_c   1.000
_cell.angle_alpha   90.00
_cell.angle_beta   90.00
_cell.angle_gamma   90.00
#
_symmetry.space_group_name_H-M   'P 1'
#
loop_
_entity.id
_entity.type
_entity.pdbx_description
1 polymer ?
#
loop_
_entity_poly.entity_id
_entity_poly.type
_entity_poly.pdbx_seq_one_letter_code
_entity_poly.pdbx_strand_id
1 'polypeptide(L)'
;MGKLKKRIRPSDITINIGKDAPIPECPIPGQRWKEIRHDNTVTWLAFWNDPINPKEFKYVFLEARSSLKGQSDREIYEKARLLKDYIQGIRAAYTKDFASNDVTKRQIVVATYLSDKLALRAGNEKGGS
;
A
#
# COMPACT_ATOMS: atom_id res chain seq x y z
N MET A 1 -13.33 14.91 12.12
CA MET A 1 -14.23 13.76 12.37
C MET A 1 -15.68 14.24 12.35
N GLY A 2 -16.66 13.33 12.26
CA GLY A 2 -18.10 13.68 12.28
C GLY A 2 -18.75 14.03 10.94
N LYS A 3 -18.02 13.95 9.82
CA LYS A 3 -18.59 14.14 8.48
C LYS A 3 -19.40 12.92 8.05
N LEU A 4 -20.57 13.14 7.46
CA LEU A 4 -21.41 12.08 6.89
C LEU A 4 -20.71 11.45 5.68
N LYS A 5 -20.51 10.13 5.71
CA LYS A 5 -20.05 9.37 4.54
C LYS A 5 -21.22 9.11 3.60
N LYS A 6 -21.21 9.72 2.42
CA LYS A 6 -22.24 9.49 1.40
C LYS A 6 -22.20 8.03 0.93
N ARG A 7 -23.37 7.50 0.55
CA ARG A 7 -23.49 6.17 -0.08
C ARG A 7 -22.79 6.18 -1.43
N ILE A 8 -21.97 5.16 -1.68
CA ILE A 8 -21.33 4.92 -2.97
C ILE A 8 -22.36 4.36 -3.96
N ARG A 9 -22.37 4.88 -5.18
CA ARG A 9 -23.22 4.41 -6.29
C ARG A 9 -22.36 3.74 -7.38
N PRO A 10 -22.96 2.92 -8.26
CA PRO A 10 -22.30 2.40 -9.46
C PRO A 10 -21.50 3.45 -10.25
N SER A 11 -22.04 4.67 -10.38
CA SER A 11 -21.40 5.79 -11.07
C SER A 11 -20.12 6.31 -10.40
N ASP A 12 -19.81 5.88 -9.18
CA ASP A 12 -18.58 6.23 -8.46
C ASP A 12 -17.50 5.15 -8.59
N ILE A 13 -17.87 3.96 -9.08
CA ILE A 13 -17.04 2.76 -9.06
C ILE A 13 -16.42 2.50 -10.43
N THR A 14 -15.09 2.41 -10.47
CA THR A 14 -14.34 1.90 -11.61
C THR A 14 -14.08 0.40 -11.38
N ILE A 15 -14.43 -0.43 -12.37
CA ILE A 15 -14.16 -1.88 -12.37
C ILE A 15 -12.90 -2.14 -13.19
N ASN A 16 -12.01 -3.01 -12.70
CA ASN A 16 -10.88 -3.53 -13.46
C ASN A 16 -11.05 -5.03 -13.68
N ILE A 17 -11.02 -5.43 -14.94
CA ILE A 17 -11.34 -6.79 -15.37
C ILE A 17 -10.49 -7.18 -16.58
N GLY A 18 -10.34 -8.48 -16.85
CA GLY A 18 -9.68 -8.95 -18.07
C GLY A 18 -10.38 -8.44 -19.34
N LYS A 19 -9.63 -8.20 -20.41
CA LYS A 19 -10.18 -7.65 -21.68
C LYS A 19 -11.29 -8.51 -22.28
N ASP A 20 -11.14 -9.82 -22.16
CA ASP A 20 -12.06 -10.80 -22.77
C ASP A 20 -13.05 -11.39 -21.74
N ALA A 21 -13.02 -10.91 -20.50
CA ALA A 21 -13.91 -11.37 -19.46
C ALA A 21 -15.27 -10.64 -19.52
N PRO A 22 -16.38 -11.32 -19.18
CA PRO A 22 -17.69 -10.70 -19.20
C PRO A 22 -17.76 -9.55 -18.19
N ILE A 23 -18.16 -8.37 -18.66
CA ILE A 23 -18.32 -7.18 -17.81
C ILE A 23 -19.51 -7.43 -16.85
N PRO A 24 -19.33 -7.27 -15.53
CA PRO A 24 -20.40 -7.50 -14.58
C PRO A 24 -21.53 -6.48 -14.78
N GLU A 25 -22.77 -6.96 -14.77
CA GLU A 25 -23.93 -6.10 -14.88
C GLU A 25 -24.07 -5.18 -13.65
N CYS A 26 -24.55 -3.97 -13.87
CA CYS A 26 -24.86 -3.06 -12.77
C CYS A 26 -26.08 -3.58 -12.02
N PRO A 27 -26.00 -3.80 -10.69
CA PRO A 27 -27.12 -4.36 -9.93
C PRO A 27 -28.28 -3.38 -9.76
N ILE A 28 -28.10 -2.10 -10.11
CA ILE A 28 -29.14 -1.07 -9.97
C ILE A 28 -29.69 -0.73 -11.37
N PRO A 29 -31.01 -0.94 -11.61
CA PRO A 29 -31.64 -0.63 -12.89
C PRO A 29 -31.41 0.83 -13.33
N GLY A 30 -31.08 1.01 -14.61
CA GLY A 30 -30.83 2.33 -15.21
C GLY A 30 -29.51 2.99 -14.82
N GLN A 31 -28.66 2.34 -14.01
CA GLN A 31 -27.33 2.83 -13.68
C GLN A 31 -26.25 2.05 -14.40
N ARG A 32 -25.07 2.67 -14.51
CA ARG A 32 -23.86 2.08 -15.10
C ARG A 32 -22.67 2.31 -14.18
N TRP A 33 -21.67 1.45 -14.31
CA TRP A 33 -20.36 1.67 -13.70
C TRP A 33 -19.75 2.98 -14.19
N LYS A 34 -18.89 3.59 -13.38
CA LYS A 34 -18.17 4.82 -13.76
C LYS A 34 -17.29 4.58 -14.98
N GLU A 35 -16.54 3.49 -14.94
CA GLU A 35 -15.52 3.13 -15.91
C GLU A 35 -15.25 1.62 -15.84
N ILE A 36 -14.96 1.01 -16.99
CA ILE A 36 -14.39 -0.33 -17.08
C ILE A 36 -12.95 -0.19 -17.57
N ARG A 37 -12.01 -0.75 -16.81
CA ARG A 37 -10.57 -0.72 -17.08
C ARG A 37 -10.04 -2.15 -17.26
N HIS A 38 -8.97 -2.27 -18.03
CA HIS A 38 -8.29 -3.53 -18.30
C HIS A 38 -6.78 -3.39 -18.06
N ASP A 39 -6.41 -3.20 -16.80
CA ASP A 39 -5.05 -2.97 -16.33
C ASP A 39 -4.54 -4.20 -15.58
N ASN A 40 -3.57 -4.87 -16.19
CA ASN A 40 -2.93 -6.07 -15.65
C ASN A 40 -1.70 -5.76 -14.78
N THR A 41 -1.38 -4.48 -14.57
CA THR A 41 -0.27 -4.05 -13.69
C THR A 41 -0.71 -3.84 -12.24
N VAL A 42 -2.02 -3.88 -11.99
CA VAL A 42 -2.63 -3.68 -10.68
C VAL A 42 -3.33 -4.94 -10.19
N THR A 43 -3.57 -5.02 -8.88
CA THR A 43 -4.20 -6.20 -8.24
C THR A 43 -5.61 -5.94 -7.72
N TRP A 44 -6.11 -4.72 -7.83
CA TRP A 44 -7.48 -4.37 -7.43
C TRP A 44 -8.48 -4.72 -8.53
N LEU A 45 -9.69 -5.09 -8.12
CA LEU A 45 -10.82 -5.46 -8.98
C LEU A 45 -11.80 -4.30 -9.18
N ALA A 46 -11.91 -3.44 -8.17
CA ALA A 46 -12.71 -2.24 -8.24
C ALA A 46 -12.12 -1.16 -7.33
N PHE A 47 -12.36 0.11 -7.65
CA PHE A 47 -12.05 1.20 -6.75
C PHE A 47 -13.01 2.38 -6.88
N TRP A 48 -13.01 3.24 -5.87
CA TRP A 48 -13.70 4.53 -5.86
C TRP A 48 -12.98 5.53 -4.94
N ASN A 49 -13.26 6.82 -5.12
CA ASN A 49 -12.76 7.87 -4.24
C ASN A 49 -13.53 7.89 -2.91
N ASP A 50 -12.85 8.09 -1.78
CA ASP A 50 -13.54 8.22 -0.49
C ASP A 50 -14.37 9.52 -0.43
N PRO A 51 -15.68 9.46 -0.11
CA PRO A 51 -16.53 10.65 -0.07
C PRO A 51 -16.13 11.70 0.98
N ILE A 52 -15.38 11.30 2.02
CA ILE A 52 -14.89 12.20 3.07
C ILE A 52 -13.54 12.80 2.66
N ASN A 53 -12.65 11.99 2.08
CA ASN A 53 -11.34 12.42 1.59
C ASN A 53 -11.17 12.05 0.10
N PRO A 54 -11.54 12.94 -0.84
CA PRO A 54 -11.51 12.62 -2.27
C PRO A 54 -10.12 12.27 -2.82
N LYS A 55 -9.05 12.64 -2.11
CA LYS A 55 -7.67 12.27 -2.46
C LYS A 55 -7.33 10.82 -2.11
N GLU A 56 -8.11 10.20 -1.23
CA GLU A 56 -7.98 8.78 -0.90
C GLU A 56 -8.84 7.92 -1.82
N PHE A 57 -8.28 6.78 -2.23
CA PHE A 57 -8.97 5.75 -2.98
C PHE A 57 -9.23 4.55 -2.06
N LYS A 58 -10.39 3.91 -2.25
CA LYS A 58 -10.75 2.64 -1.62
C LYS A 58 -10.82 1.59 -2.70
N TYR A 59 -10.29 0.40 -2.41
CA TYR A 59 -10.09 -0.67 -3.38
C TYR A 59 -10.73 -1.96 -2.90
N VAL A 60 -11.19 -2.77 -3.85
CA VAL A 60 -11.57 -4.17 -3.65
C VAL A 60 -10.43 -5.03 -4.18
N PHE A 61 -9.90 -5.92 -3.34
CA PHE A 61 -8.85 -6.87 -3.71
C PHE A 61 -9.37 -8.31 -3.58
N LEU A 62 -8.63 -9.25 -4.15
CA LEU A 62 -8.82 -10.67 -3.84
C LEU A 62 -8.59 -10.96 -2.35
N GLU A 63 -9.21 -12.03 -1.88
CA GLU A 63 -9.02 -12.52 -0.52
C GLU A 63 -7.55 -12.86 -0.24
N ALA A 64 -7.13 -12.75 1.02
CA ALA A 64 -5.79 -13.11 1.47
C ALA A 64 -5.37 -14.55 1.13
N ARG A 65 -6.34 -15.48 0.99
CA ARG A 65 -6.09 -16.88 0.60
C ARG A 65 -5.81 -17.06 -0.89
N SER A 66 -6.01 -16.03 -1.71
CA SER A 66 -5.69 -16.11 -3.14
C SER A 66 -4.20 -16.35 -3.37
N SER A 67 -3.87 -17.08 -4.44
CA SER A 67 -2.49 -17.37 -4.82
C SER A 67 -1.65 -16.10 -4.99
N LEU A 68 -2.23 -15.04 -5.58
CA LEU A 68 -1.55 -13.76 -5.77
C LEU A 68 -1.15 -13.10 -4.44
N LYS A 69 -2.03 -13.10 -3.44
CA LYS A 69 -1.71 -12.59 -2.11
C LYS A 69 -0.71 -13.49 -1.39
N GLY A 70 -0.88 -14.81 -1.47
CA GLY A 70 0.05 -15.77 -0.88
C GLY A 70 1.48 -15.68 -1.45
N GLN A 71 1.63 -15.44 -2.76
CA GLN A 71 2.94 -15.22 -3.38
C GLN A 71 3.59 -13.93 -2.87
N SER A 72 2.83 -12.82 -2.82
CA SER A 72 3.31 -11.55 -2.27
C SER A 72 3.74 -11.68 -0.80
N ASP A 73 2.96 -12.39 0.02
CA ASP A 73 3.28 -12.61 1.43
C ASP A 73 4.55 -13.46 1.57
N ARG A 74 4.69 -14.52 0.76
CA ARG A 74 5.89 -15.35 0.72
C ARG A 74 7.12 -14.51 0.40
N GLU A 75 7.06 -13.64 -0.61
CA GLU A 75 8.17 -12.75 -0.97
C GLU A 75 8.56 -11.79 0.16
N ILE A 76 7.57 -11.26 0.90
CA ILE A 76 7.84 -10.42 2.07
C ILE A 76 8.62 -11.21 3.14
N TYR A 77 8.21 -12.44 3.43
CA TYR A 77 8.92 -13.28 4.40
C TYR A 77 10.30 -13.71 3.92
N GLU A 78 10.48 -14.03 2.64
CA GLU A 78 11.80 -14.35 2.08
C GLU A 78 12.73 -13.14 2.14
N LYS A 79 12.24 -11.92 1.87
CA LYS A 79 13.04 -10.70 2.08
C LYS A 79 13.45 -10.51 3.54
N ALA A 80 12.54 -10.79 4.49
CA ALA A 80 12.87 -10.73 5.91
C ALA A 80 13.89 -11.81 6.33
N ARG A 81 13.82 -13.01 5.74
CA ARG A 81 14.81 -14.08 5.92
C ARG A 81 16.17 -13.66 5.40
N LEU A 82 16.23 -13.10 4.19
CA LEU A 82 17.48 -12.55 3.64
C LEU A 82 18.07 -11.47 4.55
N LEU A 83 17.24 -10.55 5.07
CA LEU A 83 17.71 -9.50 5.98
C LEU A 83 18.41 -10.08 7.22
N LYS A 84 17.96 -11.23 7.74
CA LYS A 84 18.60 -11.90 8.88
C LYS A 84 20.08 -12.21 8.61
N ASP A 85 20.43 -12.58 7.39
CA ASP A 85 21.81 -12.95 7.04
C ASP A 85 22.72 -11.71 6.91
N TYR A 86 22.15 -10.55 6.55
CA TYR A 86 22.89 -9.28 6.40
C TYR A 86 22.84 -8.37 7.62
N ILE A 87 22.00 -8.66 8.61
CA ILE A 87 21.68 -7.72 9.70
C ILE A 87 22.92 -7.29 10.50
N GLN A 88 23.88 -8.19 10.73
CA GLN A 88 25.08 -7.85 11.50
C GLN A 88 25.97 -6.85 10.76
N GLY A 89 26.12 -6.99 9.44
CA GLY A 89 26.86 -6.03 8.61
C GLY A 89 26.19 -4.66 8.60
N ILE A 90 24.86 -4.62 8.48
CA ILE A 90 24.07 -3.39 8.54
C ILE A 90 24.26 -2.69 9.91
N ARG A 91 24.22 -3.46 11.00
CA ARG A 91 24.41 -2.96 12.36
C ARG A 91 25.80 -2.38 12.60
N ALA A 92 26.83 -3.07 12.12
CA ALA A 92 28.19 -2.57 12.17
C ALA A 92 28.34 -1.27 11.37
N ALA A 93 27.75 -1.20 10.17
CA ALA A 93 27.80 -0.04 9.31
C ALA A 93 27.13 1.19 9.94
N TYR A 94 25.87 1.08 10.39
CA TYR A 94 25.19 2.23 10.99
C TYR A 94 25.87 2.68 12.30
N THR A 95 26.49 1.76 13.05
CA THR A 95 27.14 2.08 14.33
C THR A 95 28.41 2.88 14.11
N LYS A 96 29.22 2.51 13.10
CA LYS A 96 30.39 3.28 12.68
C LYS A 96 30.01 4.70 12.28
N ASP A 97 28.89 4.84 11.59
CA ASP A 97 28.44 6.10 11.02
C ASP A 97 27.74 7.03 12.03
N PHE A 98 27.53 6.62 13.29
CA PHE A 98 27.08 7.52 14.36
C PHE A 98 28.03 8.71 14.56
N ALA A 99 29.33 8.50 14.35
CA ALA A 99 30.37 9.53 14.46
C ALA A 99 30.66 10.26 13.14
N SER A 100 29.84 10.07 12.10
CA SER A 100 30.03 10.74 10.81
C SER A 100 29.98 12.27 10.96
N ASN A 101 30.83 12.98 10.22
CA ASN A 101 30.79 14.45 10.16
C ASN A 101 29.59 14.98 9.35
N ASP A 102 29.02 14.15 8.49
CA ASP A 102 27.80 14.44 7.73
C ASP A 102 26.55 14.28 8.61
N VAL A 103 25.85 15.39 8.85
CA VAL A 103 24.63 15.48 9.66
C VAL A 103 23.50 14.62 9.08
N THR A 104 23.29 14.66 7.77
CA THR A 104 22.24 13.89 7.09
C THR A 104 22.52 12.40 7.25
N LYS A 105 23.77 12.01 7.05
CA LYS A 105 24.19 10.61 7.27
C LYS A 105 23.93 10.17 8.70
N ARG A 106 24.27 10.99 9.71
CA ARG A 106 23.98 10.71 11.13
C ARG A 106 22.47 10.54 11.39
N GLN A 107 21.63 11.41 10.84
CA GLN A 107 20.18 11.31 10.99
C GLN A 107 19.63 10.00 10.43
N ILE A 108 20.08 9.59 9.24
CA ILE A 108 19.67 8.33 8.60
C ILE A 108 20.05 7.13 9.46
N VAL A 109 21.29 7.08 9.98
CA VAL A 109 21.75 5.93 10.76
C VAL A 109 21.10 5.86 12.15
N VAL A 110 20.81 7.00 12.77
CA VAL A 110 20.05 7.05 14.02
C VAL A 110 18.60 6.61 13.80
N ALA A 111 17.93 7.08 12.75
CA ALA A 111 16.58 6.62 12.41
C ALA A 111 16.56 5.11 12.14
N THR A 112 17.53 4.60 11.38
CA THR A 112 17.71 3.17 11.10
C THR A 112 17.90 2.36 12.38
N TYR A 113 18.74 2.84 13.31
CA TYR A 113 18.97 2.22 14.61
C TYR A 113 17.69 2.15 15.45
N LEU A 114 16.93 3.25 15.52
CA LEU A 114 15.68 3.29 16.27
C LEU A 114 14.64 2.34 15.67
N SER A 115 14.56 2.24 14.33
CA SER A 115 13.73 1.23 13.66
C SER A 115 14.18 -0.21 13.95
N ASP A 116 15.49 -0.52 13.93
CA ASP A 116 16.01 -1.86 14.27
C ASP A 116 15.74 -2.25 15.73
N LYS A 117 15.99 -1.34 16.68
CA LYS A 117 15.92 -1.66 18.11
C LYS A 117 14.54 -1.53 18.73
N LEU A 118 13.73 -0.58 18.25
CA LEU A 118 12.44 -0.25 18.84
C LEU A 118 11.26 -0.59 17.92
N ALA A 119 11.52 -1.18 16.74
CA ALA A 119 10.50 -1.51 15.74
C ALA A 119 9.62 -0.31 15.34
N LEU A 120 10.22 0.90 15.30
CA LEU A 120 9.51 2.10 14.86
C LEU A 120 9.13 1.99 13.38
N ARG A 121 7.87 2.30 13.08
CA ARG A 121 7.37 2.42 11.70
C ARG A 121 7.96 3.66 11.04
N ALA A 122 8.15 3.61 9.72
CA ALA A 122 8.51 4.79 8.94
C ALA A 122 7.44 5.88 9.10
N GLY A 123 7.87 7.08 9.50
CA GLY A 123 7.01 8.23 9.69
C GLY A 123 6.87 9.03 8.40
N ASN A 124 5.95 8.63 7.53
CA ASN A 124 5.63 9.43 6.34
C ASN A 124 5.02 10.78 6.76
N GLU A 125 5.44 11.86 6.11
CA GLU A 125 4.86 13.18 6.31
C GLU A 125 3.35 13.13 6.05
N LYS A 126 2.58 13.68 6.99
CA LYS A 126 1.15 13.92 6.80
C LYS A 126 0.98 15.40 6.50
N GLY A 127 0.16 15.72 5.50
CA GLY A 127 -0.20 17.10 5.22
C GLY A 127 -0.70 17.76 6.51
N GLY A 128 0.01 18.79 6.95
CA GLY A 128 -0.40 19.61 8.08
C GLY A 128 -1.81 20.16 7.81
N SER A 129 -2.66 20.07 8.82
CA SER A 129 -4.02 20.62 8.83
C SER A 129 -4.08 22.07 8.43
#